data_AF-A0A2W7QM49-F1
#
_entry.id   AF-A0A2W7QM49-F1
#
_cell.length_a   1.000
_cell.length_b   1.000
_cell.length_c   1.000
_cell.angle_alpha   90.00
_cell.angle_beta   90.00
_cell.angle_gamma   90.00
#
_symmetry.space_group_name_H-M   'P 1'
#
loop_
_entity.id
_entity.type
_entity.pdbx_description
1 polymer ?
#
loop_
_entity_poly.entity_id
_entity_poly.type
_entity_poly.pdbx_seq_one_letter_code
_entity_poly.pdbx_strand_id
1 'polypeptide(L)' 'AERINGIVKGEYLDCYKVNSIQEAKELLSQVVHLYNQERPHMSIGNKTPEEIHQTNQKTDRLWKNYYPKNRTLVNQ' A
#
# COMPACT_ATOMS: atom_id res chain seq x y z
N ALA A 1 0.92 -5.42 7.25
CA ALA A 1 0.57 -6.17 6.02
C ALA A 1 -0.94 -6.22 5.75
N GLU A 2 -1.79 -6.24 6.78
CA GLU A 2 -3.24 -6.43 6.64
C GLU A 2 -3.95 -5.47 5.68
N ARG A 3 -3.59 -4.17 5.69
CA ARG A 3 -4.18 -3.17 4.80
C ARG A 3 -3.99 -3.51 3.32
N ILE A 4 -2.82 -3.99 2.92
CA ILE A 4 -2.52 -4.34 1.54
C ILE A 4 -3.38 -5.54 1.12
N ASN A 5 -3.49 -6.55 1.99
CA ASN A 5 -4.34 -7.71 1.74
C ASN A 5 -5.81 -7.32 1.57
N GLY A 6 -6.31 -6.38 2.38
CA GLY A 6 -7.66 -5.85 2.24
C GLY A 6 -7.91 -5.19 0.88
N ILE A 7 -6.96 -4.38 0.40
CA ILE A 7 -7.05 -3.73 -0.92
C ILE A 7 -6.97 -4.78 -2.04
N VAL A 8 -5.98 -5.68 -1.99
CA VAL A 8 -5.80 -6.71 -3.02
C VAL A 8 -7.04 -7.60 -3.14
N LYS A 9 -7.57 -8.07 -2.00
CA LYS A 9 -8.76 -8.94 -2.02
C LYS A 9 -10.01 -8.17 -2.41
N GLY A 10 -10.26 -7.01 -1.79
CA GLY A 10 -11.52 -6.28 -1.92
C GLY A 10 -11.65 -5.42 -3.16
N GLU A 11 -10.55 -4.86 -3.68
CA GLU A 11 -10.62 -3.94 -4.82
C GLU A 11 -10.18 -4.58 -6.14
N TYR A 12 -9.22 -5.51 -6.08
CA TYR A 12 -8.69 -6.12 -7.29
C TYR A 12 -9.28 -7.50 -7.54
N LEU A 13 -9.35 -8.37 -6.54
CA LEU A 13 -9.76 -9.77 -6.76
C LEU A 13 -11.26 -10.01 -6.64
N ASP A 14 -11.99 -9.16 -5.91
CA ASP A 14 -13.42 -9.34 -5.62
C ASP A 14 -14.29 -9.47 -6.89
N CYS A 15 -13.88 -8.78 -7.96
CA CYS A 15 -14.60 -8.79 -9.25
C CYS A 15 -14.32 -10.03 -10.12
N TYR A 16 -13.38 -10.90 -9.73
CA TYR A 16 -12.97 -12.05 -10.53
C TYR A 16 -13.48 -13.36 -9.96
N LYS A 17 -13.96 -14.24 -10.84
CA LYS A 17 -14.24 -15.63 -10.52
C LYS A 17 -13.10 -16.49 -11.04
N VAL A 18 -12.47 -17.24 -10.15
CA VAL A 18 -11.40 -18.17 -10.50
C VAL A 18 -11.86 -19.61 -10.34
N ASN A 19 -11.51 -20.47 -11.29
CA ASN A 19 -11.96 -21.87 -11.34
C ASN A 19 -10.86 -22.87 -10.96
N SER A 20 -9.61 -22.40 -10.86
CA SER A 20 -8.46 -23.23 -10.48
C SER A 20 -7.44 -22.43 -9.68
N ILE A 21 -6.67 -23.13 -8.85
CA ILE A 21 -5.55 -22.56 -8.10
C ILE A 21 -4.50 -21.96 -9.05
N GLN A 22 -4.31 -22.56 -10.23
CA GLN A 22 -3.35 -22.06 -11.21
C GLN A 22 -3.76 -20.67 -11.72
N GLU A 23 -5.02 -20.53 -12.14
CA GLU A 23 -5.59 -19.25 -12.59
C GLU A 23 -5.56 -18.20 -11.46
N ALA A 24 -5.88 -18.61 -10.23
CA ALA A 24 -5.80 -17.72 -9.07
C ALA A 24 -4.38 -17.20 -8.82
N LYS A 25 -3.34 -18.03 -9.02
CA LYS A 25 -1.94 -17.61 -8.89
C LYS A 25 -1.53 -16.63 -9.97
N GLU A 26 -1.92 -16.89 -11.22
CA GLU A 26 -1.62 -16.00 -12.34
C GLU A 26 -2.31 -14.65 -12.18
N LEU A 27 -3.60 -14.66 -11.83
CA LEU A 27 -4.36 -13.44 -11.54
C LEU A 27 -3.75 -12.67 -10.36
N LEU A 28 -3.40 -13.36 -9.27
CA LEU A 28 -2.76 -12.72 -8.11
C LEU A 28 -1.45 -12.05 -8.50
N SER A 29 -0.63 -12.70 -9.33
CA SER A 29 0.63 -12.12 -9.81
C SER A 29 0.39 -10.83 -10.61
N GLN A 30 -0.62 -10.83 -11.50
CA GLN A 30 -0.98 -9.64 -12.28
C GLN A 30 -1.49 -8.51 -11.39
N VAL A 31 -2.36 -8.83 -10.43
CA VAL A 31 -2.89 -7.85 -9.47
C VAL A 31 -1.79 -7.25 -8.59
N VAL A 32 -0.84 -8.06 -8.12
CA VAL A 32 0.29 -7.56 -7.33
C VAL A 32 1.17 -6.65 -8.17
N HIS A 33 1.40 -7.00 -9.44
CA HIS A 33 2.12 -6.13 -10.38
C HIS A 33 1.40 -4.79 -10.55
N LEU A 34 0.10 -4.81 -10.83
CA LEU A 34 -0.75 -3.62 -10.99
C LEU A 34 -0.73 -2.73 -9.73
N TYR A 35 -0.80 -3.33 -8.54
CA TYR A 35 -0.72 -2.60 -7.28
C TYR A 35 0.62 -1.87 -7.11
N ASN A 36 1.73 -2.51 -7.48
CA ASN A 36 3.07 -1.97 -7.29
C ASN A 36 3.46 -0.94 -8.36
N GLN A 37 2.95 -1.10 -9.59
CA GLN A 37 3.42 -0.36 -10.76
C GLN A 37 2.45 0.72 -11.23
N GLU A 38 1.16 0.58 -10.98
CA GLU A 38 0.15 1.49 -11.57
C GLU A 38 -0.69 2.20 -10.52
N ARG A 39 -0.78 1.69 -9.29
CA ARG A 39 -1.57 2.36 -8.24
C ARG A 39 -0.78 3.55 -7.68
N PRO A 40 -1.26 4.80 -7.82
CA PRO A 40 -0.67 5.93 -7.13
C PRO A 40 -1.12 5.97 -5.67
N HIS A 41 -0.20 6.24 -4.76
CA HIS A 41 -0.51 6.33 -3.32
C HIS A 41 -0.29 7.75 -2.81
N MET A 42 -1.35 8.36 -2.29
CA MET A 42 -1.32 9.71 -1.71
C MET A 42 -0.28 9.88 -0.61
N SER A 43 0.07 8.79 0.08
CA SER A 43 1.09 8.71 1.14
C SER A 43 2.49 9.08 0.70
N ILE A 44 2.79 8.82 -0.57
CA ILE A 44 4.11 8.93 -1.18
C ILE A 44 4.06 9.91 -2.36
N GLY A 45 3.18 10.90 -2.27
CA GLY A 45 3.06 11.97 -3.27
C GLY A 45 2.44 11.52 -4.59
N ASN A 46 1.47 10.59 -4.55
CA ASN A 46 0.82 10.00 -5.72
C ASN A 46 1.76 9.25 -6.67
N LYS A 47 2.91 8.78 -6.15
CA LYS A 47 3.79 7.85 -6.85
C LYS A 47 3.37 6.41 -6.57
N THR A 48 3.88 5.50 -7.38
CA THR A 48 3.69 4.06 -7.20
C THR A 48 4.72 3.48 -6.22
N PRO A 49 4.42 2.35 -5.57
CA PRO A 49 5.37 1.68 -4.68
C PRO A 49 6.69 1.34 -5.37
N GLU A 50 6.64 0.88 -6.63
CA GLU A 50 7.81 0.52 -7.42
C GLU A 50 8.70 1.73 -7.71
N GLU A 51 8.13 2.88 -8.10
CA GLU A 51 8.90 4.10 -8.36
C GLU A 51 9.69 4.55 -7.13
N ILE A 52 9.07 4.53 -5.95
CA ILE A 52 9.77 4.88 -4.70
C ILE A 52 10.85 3.85 -4.38
N HIS A 53 10.58 2.57 -4.61
CA HIS A 53 11.56 1.50 -4.36
C HIS A 53 12.79 1.63 -5.25
N GLN A 54 12.60 1.86 -6.56
CA GLN A 54 13.70 1.98 -7.52
C GLN A 54 14.52 3.26 -7.34
N THR A 55 13.85 4.39 -7.08
CA THR A 55 14.52 5.69 -6.94
C THR A 55 15.09 5.92 -5.55
N ASN A 56 14.73 5.06 -4.58
CA ASN A 56 15.12 5.15 -3.17
C ASN A 56 14.87 6.56 -2.58
N GLN A 57 13.85 7.24 -3.08
CA GLN A 57 13.52 8.61 -2.74
C GLN A 57 12.95 8.70 -1.32
N LYS A 58 13.34 9.77 -0.61
CA LYS A 58 12.68 10.10 0.66
C LYS A 58 11.26 10.59 0.36
N THR A 59 10.29 10.01 1.06
CA THR A 59 8.88 10.42 0.98
C THR A 59 8.58 11.45 2.05
N ASP A 60 7.92 12.54 1.67
CA ASP A 60 7.46 13.54 2.62
C ASP A 60 6.31 13.03 3.50
N ARG A 61 6.24 13.52 4.72
CA ARG A 61 5.10 13.27 5.60
C ARG A 61 3.95 14.20 5.22
N LEU A 62 3.01 13.70 4.43
CA LEU A 62 1.91 14.50 3.90
C LEU A 62 0.71 14.65 4.85
N TRP A 63 0.55 13.75 5.82
CA TRP A 63 -0.61 13.79 6.72
C TRP A 63 -0.29 14.31 8.12
N LYS A 64 -1.20 15.15 8.61
CA LYS A 64 -1.17 15.75 9.95
C LYS A 64 -1.31 14.67 11.03
N ASN A 65 -0.51 14.79 12.08
CA ASN A 65 -0.74 14.03 13.32
C ASN A 65 -1.79 14.74 14.16
N TYR A 66 -2.87 14.04 14.51
CA TYR A 66 -3.87 14.58 15.45
C TYR A 66 -3.58 14.21 16.90
N TYR A 67 -2.67 13.26 17.14
CA TYR A 67 -2.31 12.84 18.50
C TYR A 67 -1.36 13.85 19.16
N PRO A 68 -1.69 14.35 20.37
CA PRO A 68 -0.84 15.27 21.10
C PRO A 68 0.48 14.58 21.47
N LYS A 69 1.61 15.24 21.21
CA LYS A 69 2.89 14.82 21.76
C LYS A 69 2.92 15.24 23.23
N ASN A 70 2.46 14.38 24.13
CA ASN A 70 2.67 14.58 25.56
C ASN A 70 4.18 14.56 25.83
N ARG A 71 4.80 15.73 25.95
CA ARG A 71 6.12 15.87 26.58
C ARG A 71 5.86 15.77 28.09
N THR A 72 5.67 14.57 28.60
CA THR A 72 5.71 14.36 30.04
C THR A 72 7.16 14.55 30.46
N LEU A 73 7.51 15.75 30.95
CA LEU A 73 8.75 15.95 31.68
C LEU A 73 8.56 15.25 33.03
N VAL A 74 8.92 13.97 33.09
CA VAL A 74 9.03 13.26 34.35
C VAL A 74 10.36 13.68 34.99
N ASN A 75 10.24 14.31 36.18
CA ASN A 75 11.25 14.83 37.10
C ASN A 75 11.55 16.33 36.98
N GLN A 76 11.04 17.07 37.97
CA GLN A 76 11.60 18.30 38.52
C GLN A 76 11.80 18.08 40.02
#